data_AF-A4U337-F1
#
_entry.id   AF-A4U337-F1
#
_cell.length_a   1.000
_cell.length_b   1.000
_cell.length_c   1.000
_cell.angle_alpha   90.00
_cell.angle_beta   90.00
_cell.angle_gamma   90.00
#
_symmetry.space_group_name_H-M   'P 1'
#
loop_
_entity.id
_entity.type
_entity.pdbx_description
1 polymer ?
#
loop_
_entity_poly.entity_id
_entity_poly.type
_entity_poly.pdbx_seq_one_letter_code
_entity_poly.pdbx_strand_id
1 'polypeptide(L)'
;MHRARSRLVNHRTALVSQMRGLLLDRGFPIGASIARARQAIPEILADAANGLTGMAREAIVELFEFLGQIDLRIKAFDRKIGEVFRANAACQRLARICGTRPLSHDRPPVPSGCR
;
A
#
# COMPACT_ATOMS: atom_id res chain seq x y z
N MET A 1 -7.90 17.61 0.78
CA MET A 1 -6.78 16.73 1.16
C MET A 1 -7.06 15.24 0.95
N HIS A 2 -8.21 14.70 1.36
CA HIS A 2 -8.53 13.27 1.16
C HIS A 2 -8.49 12.80 -0.30
N ARG A 3 -9.02 13.57 -1.27
CA ARG A 3 -8.96 13.19 -2.69
C ARG A 3 -7.53 13.07 -3.22
N ALA A 4 -6.64 13.98 -2.82
CA ALA A 4 -5.24 13.94 -3.23
C ALA A 4 -4.53 12.69 -2.68
N ARG A 5 -4.78 12.35 -1.41
CA ARG A 5 -4.33 11.09 -0.81
C ARG A 5 -4.85 9.86 -1.55
N SER A 6 -6.15 9.80 -1.84
CA SER A 6 -6.74 8.67 -2.58
C SER A 6 -6.12 8.47 -3.96
N ARG A 7 -5.83 9.57 -4.68
CA ARG A 7 -5.11 9.50 -5.96
C ARG A 7 -3.71 8.89 -5.81
N LEU A 8 -2.96 9.28 -4.78
CA LEU A 8 -1.63 8.69 -4.51
C LEU A 8 -1.71 7.21 -4.14
N VAL A 9 -2.72 6.80 -3.36
CA VAL A 9 -2.94 5.38 -3.04
C VAL A 9 -3.22 4.56 -4.30
N ASN A 10 -4.06 5.08 -5.21
CA ASN A 10 -4.33 4.40 -6.49
C ASN A 10 -3.07 4.32 -7.35
N HIS A 11 -2.29 5.40 -7.40
CA HIS A 11 -1.04 5.44 -8.16
C HIS A 11 -0.01 4.45 -7.61
N ARG A 12 0.10 4.32 -6.28
CA ARG A 12 0.91 3.29 -5.61
C ARG A 12 0.52 1.88 -6.06
N THR A 13 -0.77 1.57 -6.05
CA THR A 13 -1.27 0.26 -6.49
C THR A 13 -0.95 0.01 -7.96
N ALA A 14 -1.11 1.03 -8.82
CA ALA A 14 -0.80 0.94 -10.24
C ALA A 14 0.69 0.63 -10.49
N LEU A 15 1.61 1.31 -9.80
CA LEU A 15 3.05 1.07 -9.92
C LEU A 15 3.43 -0.36 -9.52
N VAL A 16 2.88 -0.85 -8.40
CA VAL A 16 3.10 -2.24 -8.00
C VAL A 16 2.58 -3.21 -9.05
N SER A 17 1.41 -2.95 -9.62
CA SER A 17 0.87 -3.78 -10.71
C SER A 17 1.76 -3.78 -11.95
N GLN A 18 2.31 -2.61 -12.32
CA GLN A 18 3.22 -2.47 -13.47
C GLN A 18 4.53 -3.24 -13.25
N MET A 19 5.19 -3.04 -12.10
CA MET A 19 6.41 -3.79 -11.76
C MET A 19 6.18 -5.29 -11.74
N ARG A 20 5.04 -5.74 -11.21
CA ARG A 20 4.67 -7.16 -11.22
C ARG A 20 4.49 -7.71 -12.64
N GLY A 21 3.89 -6.94 -13.55
CA GLY A 21 3.77 -7.34 -14.96
C GLY A 21 5.13 -7.49 -15.63
N LEU A 22 5.98 -6.46 -15.51
CA LEU A 22 7.33 -6.46 -16.08
C LEU A 22 8.21 -7.63 -15.61
N LEU A 23 8.06 -8.01 -14.33
CA LEU A 23 8.77 -9.13 -13.72
C LEU A 23 8.15 -10.49 -14.10
N LEU A 24 6.82 -10.57 -14.19
CA LEU A 24 6.11 -11.77 -14.65
C LEU A 24 6.49 -12.13 -16.09
N ASP A 25 6.56 -11.15 -16.99
CA ASP A 25 6.96 -11.33 -18.39
C ASP A 25 8.39 -11.90 -18.53
N ARG A 26 9.19 -11.81 -17.46
CA ARG A 26 10.57 -12.31 -17.38
C ARG A 26 10.72 -13.55 -16.50
N GLY A 27 9.62 -14.16 -16.08
CA GLY A 27 9.63 -15.40 -15.30
C GLY A 27 9.70 -15.23 -13.78
N PHE A 28 9.49 -14.03 -13.25
CA PHE A 28 9.51 -13.74 -11.82
C PHE A 28 8.09 -13.45 -11.29
N PRO A 29 7.29 -14.48 -10.95
CA PRO A 29 5.94 -14.28 -10.45
C PRO A 29 5.97 -13.69 -9.02
N ILE A 30 5.29 -12.55 -8.84
CA ILE A 30 5.14 -11.90 -7.54
C ILE A 30 3.66 -11.83 -7.16
N GLY A 31 3.36 -12.13 -5.88
CA GLY A 31 2.00 -12.06 -5.34
C GLY A 31 1.38 -10.66 -5.40
N ALA A 32 0.04 -10.58 -5.37
CA ALA A 32 -0.70 -9.33 -5.61
C ALA A 32 -0.59 -8.24 -4.53
N SER A 33 -0.09 -8.57 -3.35
CA SER A 33 0.00 -7.60 -2.26
C SER A 33 1.20 -6.67 -2.42
N ILE A 34 1.00 -5.37 -2.14
CA ILE A 34 2.06 -4.36 -2.05
C ILE A 34 3.16 -4.80 -1.07
N ALA A 35 2.80 -5.42 0.05
CA ALA A 35 3.76 -5.91 1.04
C ALA A 35 4.72 -6.97 0.45
N ARG A 36 4.18 -8.00 -0.23
CA ARG A 36 5.01 -9.00 -0.92
C ARG A 36 5.88 -8.38 -2.00
N ALA A 37 5.35 -7.45 -2.80
CA ALA A 37 6.15 -6.78 -3.82
C ALA A 37 7.35 -6.03 -3.22
N ARG A 38 7.18 -5.39 -2.06
CA ARG A 38 8.28 -4.72 -1.35
C ARG A 38 9.36 -5.65 -0.82
N GLN A 39 9.04 -6.90 -0.57
CA GLN A 39 10.01 -7.89 -0.12
C GLN A 39 10.70 -8.55 -1.32
N ALA A 40 9.91 -9.04 -2.28
CA ALA A 40 10.41 -9.79 -3.41
C ALA A 40 11.23 -8.94 -4.40
N ILE A 41 10.86 -7.67 -4.66
CA ILE A 41 11.55 -6.86 -5.67
C ILE A 41 13.03 -6.64 -5.29
N PRO A 42 13.38 -6.19 -4.08
CA PRO A 42 14.79 -6.10 -3.66
C PRO A 42 15.56 -7.42 -3.75
N GLU A 43 14.93 -8.55 -3.40
CA GLU A 43 15.55 -9.87 -3.49
C GLU A 43 15.91 -10.24 -4.94
N ILE A 44 14.99 -9.99 -5.88
CA ILE A 44 15.22 -10.18 -7.33
C ILE A 44 16.30 -9.21 -7.84
N LEU A 45 16.28 -7.96 -7.37
CA LEU A 45 17.27 -6.95 -7.79
C LEU A 45 18.67 -7.19 -7.20
N ALA A 46 18.79 -7.90 -6.08
CA ALA A 46 20.07 -8.24 -5.46
C ALA A 46 20.79 -9.38 -6.20
N ASP A 47 20.04 -10.31 -6.80
CA ASP A 47 20.61 -11.37 -7.61
C ASP A 47 20.94 -10.87 -9.02
N ALA A 48 22.22 -10.65 -9.29
CA ALA A 48 22.72 -10.24 -10.61
C ALA A 48 22.73 -11.39 -11.64
N ALA A 49 22.68 -12.64 -11.19
CA ALA A 49 22.79 -13.83 -12.04
C ALA A 49 21.43 -14.39 -12.50
N ASN A 50 20.31 -13.88 -11.97
CA ASN A 50 18.96 -14.38 -12.27
C ASN A 50 18.46 -14.16 -13.71
N GLY A 51 19.28 -13.62 -14.62
CA GLY A 51 18.92 -13.48 -16.04
C GLY A 51 18.02 -12.28 -16.35
N LEU A 52 17.78 -11.39 -15.39
CA LEU A 52 17.10 -10.11 -15.65
C LEU A 52 18.01 -9.22 -16.50
N THR A 53 17.51 -8.72 -17.64
CA THR A 53 18.29 -7.82 -18.52
C THR A 53 18.62 -6.52 -17.81
N GLY A 54 19.76 -5.89 -18.16
CA GLY A 54 20.21 -4.63 -17.56
C GLY A 54 19.15 -3.53 -17.61
N MET A 55 18.57 -3.29 -18.79
CA MET A 55 17.48 -2.31 -18.97
C MET A 55 16.25 -2.60 -18.09
N ALA A 56 15.89 -3.87 -17.90
CA ALA A 56 14.75 -4.22 -17.06
C ALA A 56 15.06 -4.00 -15.58
N ARG A 57 16.30 -4.30 -15.16
CA ARG A 57 16.77 -4.04 -13.80
C ARG A 57 16.70 -2.54 -13.48
N GLU A 58 17.23 -1.71 -14.37
CA GLU A 58 17.18 -0.24 -14.25
C GLU A 58 15.75 0.27 -14.13
N ALA A 59 14.86 -0.14 -15.03
CA ALA A 59 13.45 0.26 -14.98
C ALA A 59 12.75 -0.15 -13.67
N ILE A 60 13.01 -1.37 -13.17
CA ILE A 60 12.42 -1.82 -11.91
C ILE A 60 13.00 -1.04 -10.71
N VAL A 61 14.28 -0.71 -10.71
CA VAL A 61 14.91 0.13 -9.68
C VAL A 61 14.25 1.50 -9.64
N GLU A 62 14.11 2.19 -10.78
CA GLU A 62 13.48 3.51 -10.86
C GLU A 62 12.03 3.47 -10.36
N LEU A 63 11.24 2.48 -10.78
CA LEU A 63 9.85 2.31 -10.35
C LEU A 63 9.76 2.02 -8.84
N PHE A 64 10.72 1.26 -8.30
CA PHE A 64 10.76 0.90 -6.88
C PHE A 64 11.14 2.11 -6.00
N GLU A 65 12.09 2.94 -6.44
CA GLU A 65 12.41 4.19 -5.76
C GLU A 65 11.21 5.15 -5.77
N PHE A 66 10.53 5.26 -6.91
CA PHE A 66 9.34 6.10 -7.03
C PHE A 66 8.18 5.62 -6.15
N LEU A 67 8.02 4.30 -6.01
CA LEU A 67 7.09 3.70 -5.05
C LEU A 67 7.37 4.21 -3.62
N GLY A 68 8.63 4.22 -3.20
CA GLY A 68 9.05 4.74 -1.90
C GLY A 68 8.69 6.22 -1.71
N GLN A 69 8.92 7.05 -2.73
CA GLN A 69 8.56 8.48 -2.69
C GLN A 69 7.05 8.70 -2.53
N ILE A 70 6.23 7.91 -3.23
CA ILE A 70 4.76 7.98 -3.11
C ILE A 70 4.32 7.59 -1.70
N ASP A 71 4.92 6.56 -1.12
CA ASP A 71 4.61 6.15 0.25
C ASP A 71 4.93 7.23 1.29
N LEU A 72 6.07 7.91 1.15
CA LEU A 72 6.41 9.04 1.99
C LEU A 72 5.37 10.16 1.89
N ARG A 73 4.90 10.47 0.67
CA ARG A 73 3.86 11.48 0.43
C ARG A 73 2.51 11.07 1.02
N ILE A 74 2.10 9.80 0.87
CA ILE A 74 0.87 9.28 1.49
C ILE A 74 0.94 9.42 3.01
N LYS A 75 2.06 9.01 3.64
CA LYS A 75 2.26 9.17 5.08
C LYS A 75 2.19 10.64 5.53
N ALA A 76 2.74 11.56 4.75
CA ALA A 76 2.64 12.98 5.04
C ALA A 76 1.20 13.51 4.97
N PHE A 77 0.41 13.06 3.98
CA PHE A 77 -1.01 13.38 3.92
C PHE A 77 -1.80 12.77 5.09
N ASP A 78 -1.50 11.53 5.48
CA ASP A 78 -2.13 10.86 6.63
C ASP A 78 -1.92 11.66 7.93
N ARG A 79 -0.69 12.13 8.17
CA ARG A 79 -0.39 12.98 9.34
C ARG A 79 -1.19 14.28 9.32
N LYS A 80 -1.15 15.03 8.21
CA LYS A 80 -1.88 16.30 8.07
C LYS A 80 -3.39 16.14 8.24
N ILE A 81 -3.96 15.08 7.66
CA ILE A 81 -5.38 14.75 7.82
C ILE A 81 -5.69 14.45 9.29
N GLY A 82 -4.85 13.66 9.96
CA GLY A 82 -5.02 13.32 11.38
C GLY A 82 -4.86 14.52 12.33
N GLU A 83 -4.01 15.48 12.00
CA GLU A 83 -3.84 16.74 12.75
C GLU A 83 -5.09 17.62 12.61
N VAL A 84 -5.57 17.84 11.38
CA VAL A 84 -6.82 18.60 11.13
C VAL A 84 -8.01 17.94 11.82
N PHE A 85 -8.08 16.61 11.80
CA PHE A 85 -9.14 15.86 12.46
C PHE A 85 -9.10 15.99 13.99
N ARG A 86 -7.90 15.98 14.59
CA ARG A 86 -7.72 16.17 16.04
C ARG A 86 -8.00 17.61 16.48
N ALA A 87 -7.65 18.60 15.68
CA ALA A 87 -7.88 20.01 15.99
C ALA A 87 -9.37 20.41 15.94
N ASN A 88 -10.23 19.64 15.26
CA ASN A 88 -11.63 19.98 15.08
C ASN A 88 -12.56 19.06 15.92
N ALA A 89 -13.02 19.55 17.07
CA ALA A 89 -13.92 18.84 17.98
C ALA A 89 -15.30 18.46 17.35
N ALA A 90 -15.70 19.14 16.27
CA ALA A 90 -16.90 18.78 15.49
C ALA A 90 -16.68 17.53 14.63
N CYS A 91 -15.48 17.36 14.06
CA CYS A 91 -15.11 16.16 13.29
C CYS A 91 -14.99 14.91 14.18
N GLN A 92 -14.46 15.06 15.40
CA GLN A 92 -14.39 13.96 16.37
C GLN A 92 -15.79 13.47 16.78
N ARG A 93 -16.76 14.39 16.94
CA ARG A 93 -18.16 14.05 17.23
C ARG A 93 -18.82 13.31 16.07
N LEU A 94 -18.60 13.76 14.83
CA LEU A 94 -19.14 13.09 13.64
C LEU A 94 -18.54 11.70 13.40
N ALA A 95 -17.24 11.46 13.66
CA ALA A 95 -16.67 10.12 13.54
C ALA A 95 -17.21 9.12 14.58
N ARG A 96 -17.60 9.62 15.76
CA ARG A 96 -18.29 8.81 16.79
C ARG A 96 -19.68 8.38 16.35
N ILE A 97 -20.36 9.21 15.56
CA ILE A 97 -21.72 8.93 15.04
C ILE A 97 -21.66 8.04 13.78
N CYS A 98 -20.64 8.17 12.93
CA CYS A 98 -20.48 7.38 11.70
C CYS A 98 -19.78 6.02 11.87
N GLY A 99 -19.61 5.49 13.08
CA GLY A 99 -19.21 4.09 13.28
C GLY A 99 -17.90 3.68 12.60
N THR A 100 -16.89 4.56 12.57
CA THR A 100 -15.52 4.09 12.28
C THR A 100 -14.99 3.36 13.51
N ARG A 101 -15.37 2.08 13.64
CA ARG A 101 -14.73 1.17 14.60
C ARG A 101 -13.22 1.15 14.29
N PRO A 102 -12.34 1.45 15.25
CA PRO A 102 -10.95 1.04 15.14
C PRO A 102 -10.92 -0.47 14.91
N LEU A 103 -10.06 -0.92 14.00
CA LEU A 103 -9.75 -2.35 13.82
C LEU A 103 -8.98 -2.84 15.06
N SER A 104 -9.65 -2.93 16.21
CA SER A 104 -9.22 -3.73 17.34
C SER A 104 -9.87 -5.09 17.19
N HIS A 105 -9.03 -6.05 16.85
CA HIS A 105 -9.19 -7.47 17.08
C HIS A 105 -10.04 -7.75 18.33
N ASP A 106 -11.31 -8.07 18.13
CA ASP A 106 -12.03 -9.00 18.99
C ASP A 106 -13.29 -9.47 18.27
N ARG A 107 -13.33 -10.75 17.94
CA ARG A 107 -14.51 -11.41 17.40
C ARG A 107 -15.09 -12.22 18.57
N PRO A 108 -16.19 -11.82 19.20
CA PRO A 108 -16.81 -12.68 20.19
C PRO A 108 -17.38 -13.91 19.48
N PRO A 109 -17.37 -15.10 20.12
CA PRO A 109 -17.95 -16.30 19.54
C PRO A 109 -19.46 -16.13 19.40
N VAL A 110 -19.98 -16.51 18.23
CA VAL A 110 -21.42 -16.63 17.97
C VAL A 110 -21.99 -17.81 18.77
N PRO A 111 -23.06 -17.65 19.55
CA PRO A 111 -23.78 -18.78 20.10
C PRO A 111 -24.61 -19.42 18.99
N SER A 112 -24.18 -20.59 18.53
CA SER A 112 -24.96 -21.49 17.69
C SER A 112 -26.04 -22.16 18.54
N GLY A 113 -27.31 -21.93 18.23
CA GLY A 113 -28.41 -22.79 18.66
C GLY A 113 -29.66 -22.06 19.10
N CYS A 114 -30.58 -21.82 18.16
CA CYS A 114 -32.01 -21.83 18.44
C CYS A 114 -32.78 -22.13 17.15
N ARG A 115 -33.37 -23.33 17.15
CA ARG A 115 -34.16 -24.05 16.12
C ARG A 115 -33.37 -24.83 15.07
#